data_AF-A0A8T5RQ78-F1
#
_entry.id   AF-A0A8T5RQ78-F1
#
_cell.length_a   1.000
_cell.length_b   1.000
_cell.length_c   1.000
_cell.angle_alpha   90.00
_cell.angle_beta   90.00
_cell.angle_gamma   90.00
#
_symmetry.space_group_name_H-M   'P 1'
#
loop_
_entity.id
_entity.type
_entity.pdbx_description
1 polymer ?
#
loop_
_entity_poly.entity_id
_entity_poly.type
_entity_poly.pdbx_seq_one_letter_code
_entity_poly.pdbx_strand_id
1 'polypeptide(L)'
;MNDSENHKKNDEKSEESLILDDNKSDAPKSKIKTRLGGSKEKLSKFTSKFKDKVEESKEKAKFKLEERKERKEIEREEKLEKKKLEEERAEREAKERAEKARIEKELAEKKAKERAEKARIEKELAEKKAKEKAEKEKIEKELAEKKAKERAEKARIEKELAEKKAKEKVEKERKAREQSIKEADEKFRKITSEQQIENQYKKKKRIICPICGSLNDGTHSVCTKCHSSLG
;
A
#
# COMPACT_ATOMS: atom_id res chain seq x y z
N MET A 1 40.52 23.54 -40.57
CA MET A 1 41.25 22.77 -39.55
C MET A 1 40.96 21.32 -39.87
N ASN A 2 41.62 20.77 -40.90
CA ASN A 2 42.94 20.12 -40.82
C ASN A 2 42.78 18.74 -40.14
N ASP A 3 43.21 17.61 -40.67
CA ASP A 3 44.11 17.30 -41.80
C ASP A 3 43.95 15.79 -42.11
N SER A 4 44.08 15.44 -43.40
CA SER A 4 45.02 14.46 -43.99
C SER A 4 45.09 13.01 -43.44
N GLU A 5 45.45 11.96 -44.18
CA GLU A 5 45.69 11.60 -45.59
C GLU A 5 46.16 10.11 -45.55
N ASN A 6 46.11 9.41 -46.69
CA ASN A 6 47.10 8.40 -47.16
C ASN A 6 47.14 6.99 -46.53
N HIS A 7 47.48 5.89 -47.23
CA HIS A 7 47.70 5.55 -48.65
C HIS A 7 47.95 4.01 -48.77
N LYS A 8 48.07 3.52 -50.02
CA LYS A 8 48.60 2.23 -50.55
C LYS A 8 47.54 1.19 -50.95
N LYS A 9 47.22 0.89 -52.22
CA LYS A 9 47.94 0.70 -53.51
C LYS A 9 48.81 -0.59 -53.59
N ASN A 10 48.69 -1.26 -54.76
CA ASN A 10 49.56 -2.26 -55.42
C ASN A 10 49.17 -3.75 -55.25
N ASP A 11 49.14 -4.66 -56.24
CA ASP A 11 49.65 -4.79 -57.65
C ASP A 11 48.68 -5.76 -58.43
N GLU A 12 48.35 -5.67 -59.72
CA GLU A 12 49.10 -5.75 -61.01
C GLU A 12 49.79 -7.10 -61.36
N LYS A 13 49.21 -7.79 -62.37
CA LYS A 13 49.85 -8.60 -63.45
C LYS A 13 48.74 -9.14 -64.39
N SER A 14 48.49 -8.66 -65.62
CA SER A 14 49.27 -8.75 -66.88
C SER A 14 49.66 -10.21 -67.18
N GLU A 15 49.18 -10.88 -68.22
CA GLU A 15 49.43 -10.83 -69.68
C GLU A 15 48.52 -11.95 -70.29
N GLU A 16 48.15 -12.10 -71.57
CA GLU A 16 48.89 -11.90 -72.82
C GLU A 16 47.97 -12.11 -74.05
N SER A 17 48.10 -11.20 -75.02
CA SER A 17 48.08 -11.35 -76.49
C SER A 17 46.97 -12.11 -77.26
N LEU A 18 46.19 -11.30 -77.98
CA LEU A 18 45.90 -11.39 -79.43
C LEU A 18 46.95 -12.14 -80.27
N ILE A 19 46.53 -13.04 -81.16
CA ILE A 19 47.05 -13.18 -82.54
C ILE A 19 45.90 -13.69 -83.47
N LEU A 20 45.47 -12.82 -84.39
CA LEU A 20 44.90 -13.16 -85.69
C LEU A 20 46.07 -13.56 -86.60
N ASP A 21 45.93 -14.58 -87.46
CA ASP A 21 46.52 -14.53 -88.79
C ASP A 21 45.99 -15.65 -89.70
N ASP A 22 45.45 -15.21 -90.83
CA ASP A 22 45.34 -15.94 -92.09
C ASP A 22 46.70 -16.49 -92.50
N ASN A 23 46.78 -17.73 -92.99
CA ASN A 23 47.81 -18.06 -93.97
C ASN A 23 47.42 -19.22 -94.91
N LYS A 24 47.31 -18.80 -96.17
CA LYS A 24 47.29 -19.53 -97.42
C LYS A 24 48.73 -19.91 -97.78
N SER A 25 49.00 -21.17 -98.10
CA SER A 25 50.14 -21.59 -98.94
C SER A 25 50.04 -23.10 -99.16
N ASP A 26 49.72 -23.50 -100.38
CA ASP A 26 50.66 -23.89 -101.43
C ASP A 26 51.05 -25.37 -101.37
N ALA A 27 50.70 -26.03 -102.46
CA ALA A 27 51.11 -27.39 -102.78
C ALA A 27 52.64 -27.50 -102.88
N PRO A 28 53.17 -28.71 -102.66
CA PRO A 28 54.14 -29.22 -103.60
C PRO A 28 53.69 -30.58 -104.17
N LYS A 29 53.54 -30.58 -105.50
CA LYS A 29 53.57 -31.80 -106.31
C LYS A 29 54.98 -32.39 -106.21
N SER A 30 55.12 -33.61 -105.72
CA SER A 30 56.25 -34.46 -106.13
C SER A 30 55.88 -35.93 -106.10
N LYS A 31 56.51 -36.65 -107.03
CA LYS A 31 56.09 -37.93 -107.61
C LYS A 31 56.48 -39.10 -106.71
N ILE A 32 55.56 -39.99 -106.39
CA ILE A 32 55.87 -41.40 -106.13
C ILE A 32 54.89 -42.25 -106.93
N LYS A 33 55.41 -42.81 -108.02
CA LYS A 33 54.70 -43.74 -108.90
C LYS A 33 55.19 -45.15 -108.57
N THR A 34 54.24 -46.07 -108.59
CA THR A 34 54.38 -47.55 -108.66
C THR A 34 54.71 -48.28 -107.36
N ARG A 35 53.77 -49.09 -106.87
CA ARG A 35 53.69 -50.54 -107.13
C ARG A 35 52.52 -51.17 -106.36
N LEU A 36 51.87 -52.15 -107.00
CA LEU A 36 51.05 -53.23 -106.43
C LEU A 36 49.66 -52.78 -105.90
N GLY A 37 48.54 -52.96 -106.61
CA GLY A 37 48.11 -54.20 -107.25
C GLY A 37 47.72 -55.23 -106.18
N GLY A 38 46.50 -55.16 -105.64
CA GLY A 38 45.93 -56.21 -104.77
C GLY A 38 45.27 -55.81 -103.44
N SER A 39 44.81 -54.56 -103.25
CA SER A 39 44.41 -54.06 -101.91
C SER A 39 43.01 -53.43 -101.79
N LYS A 40 42.13 -53.51 -102.80
CA LYS A 40 40.74 -53.02 -102.69
C LYS A 40 39.89 -53.79 -101.66
N GLU A 41 40.10 -55.09 -101.49
CA GLU A 41 39.41 -55.88 -100.45
C GLU A 41 39.94 -55.66 -99.02
N LYS A 42 41.26 -55.41 -98.88
CA LYS A 42 41.87 -55.14 -97.57
C LYS A 42 41.54 -53.73 -97.05
N LEU A 43 41.42 -52.74 -97.94
CA LEU A 43 40.88 -51.41 -97.57
C LEU A 43 39.39 -51.47 -97.19
N SER A 44 38.59 -52.28 -97.87
CA SER A 44 37.17 -52.50 -97.52
C SER A 44 37.01 -53.10 -96.10
N LYS A 45 37.83 -54.11 -95.74
CA LYS A 45 37.82 -54.69 -94.37
C LYS A 45 38.40 -53.77 -93.29
N PHE A 46 39.34 -52.88 -93.62
CA PHE A 46 39.89 -51.93 -92.65
C PHE A 46 38.90 -50.78 -92.40
N THR A 47 38.19 -50.33 -93.44
CA THR A 47 37.19 -49.26 -93.33
C THR A 47 35.93 -49.69 -92.59
N SER A 48 35.50 -50.97 -92.66
CA SER A 48 34.42 -51.49 -91.83
C SER A 48 34.81 -51.56 -90.35
N LYS A 49 35.98 -52.14 -90.04
CA LYS A 49 36.49 -52.24 -88.66
C LYS A 49 36.74 -50.88 -87.98
N PHE A 50 37.10 -49.87 -88.76
CA PHE A 50 37.23 -48.48 -88.27
C PHE A 50 35.87 -47.83 -88.03
N LYS A 51 34.87 -48.09 -88.90
CA LYS A 51 33.49 -47.61 -88.68
C LYS A 51 32.88 -48.20 -87.41
N ASP A 52 33.09 -49.50 -87.17
CA ASP A 52 32.57 -50.15 -85.96
C ASP A 52 33.20 -49.57 -84.69
N LYS A 53 34.52 -49.31 -84.68
CA LYS A 53 35.21 -48.63 -83.55
C LYS A 53 34.78 -47.18 -83.36
N VAL A 54 34.49 -46.47 -84.45
CA VAL A 54 34.01 -45.08 -84.38
C VAL A 54 32.60 -45.02 -83.83
N GLU A 55 31.72 -45.96 -84.19
CA GLU A 55 30.38 -46.07 -83.62
C GLU A 55 30.42 -46.50 -82.15
N GLU A 56 31.25 -47.47 -81.77
CA GLU A 56 31.45 -47.86 -80.36
C GLU A 56 32.00 -46.69 -79.52
N SER A 57 32.92 -45.90 -80.06
CA SER A 57 33.44 -44.70 -79.40
C SER A 57 32.40 -43.58 -79.29
N LYS A 58 31.48 -43.46 -80.26
CA LYS A 58 30.35 -42.52 -80.19
C LYS A 58 29.36 -42.93 -79.12
N GLU A 59 28.99 -44.20 -79.03
CA GLU A 59 28.07 -44.71 -78.00
C GLU A 59 28.65 -44.51 -76.60
N LYS A 60 29.94 -44.81 -76.40
CA LYS A 60 30.63 -44.59 -75.13
C LYS A 60 30.71 -43.11 -74.73
N ALA A 61 30.84 -42.21 -75.71
CA ALA A 61 30.81 -40.76 -75.47
C ALA A 61 29.40 -40.27 -75.11
N LYS A 62 28.35 -40.79 -75.78
CA LYS A 62 26.95 -40.51 -75.44
C LYS A 62 26.61 -40.98 -74.03
N PHE A 63 27.00 -42.21 -73.67
CA PHE A 63 26.76 -42.77 -72.34
C PHE A 63 27.43 -41.95 -71.23
N LYS A 64 28.71 -41.58 -71.40
CA LYS A 64 29.41 -40.69 -70.44
C LYS A 64 28.78 -39.30 -70.33
N LEU A 65 28.23 -38.78 -71.43
CA LEU A 65 27.55 -37.49 -71.41
C LEU A 65 26.23 -37.58 -70.62
N GLU A 66 25.48 -38.66 -70.79
CA GLU A 66 24.22 -38.93 -70.08
C GLU A 66 24.45 -39.12 -68.58
N GLU A 67 25.43 -39.94 -68.19
CA GLU A 67 25.83 -40.14 -66.78
C GLU A 67 26.24 -38.82 -66.11
N ARG A 68 26.91 -37.93 -66.84
CA ARG A 68 27.28 -36.60 -66.34
C ARG A 68 26.08 -35.67 -66.20
N LYS A 69 25.01 -35.86 -66.98
CA LYS A 69 23.76 -35.09 -66.81
C LYS A 69 23.00 -35.58 -65.58
N GLU A 70 22.80 -36.88 -65.43
CA GLU A 70 22.14 -37.46 -64.25
C GLU A 70 22.86 -37.05 -62.95
N ARG A 71 24.20 -37.15 -62.92
CA ARG A 71 24.98 -36.76 -61.74
C ARG A 71 24.83 -35.26 -61.39
N LYS A 72 24.70 -34.39 -62.40
CA LYS A 72 24.43 -32.95 -62.19
C LYS A 72 23.01 -32.68 -61.72
N GLU A 73 22.06 -33.51 -62.14
CA GLU A 73 20.66 -33.39 -61.74
C GLU A 73 20.49 -33.82 -60.27
N ILE A 74 21.06 -34.97 -59.90
CA ILE A 74 21.14 -35.43 -58.50
C ILE A 74 21.83 -34.38 -57.61
N GLU A 75 22.95 -33.81 -58.04
CA GLU A 75 23.65 -32.77 -57.27
C GLU A 75 22.79 -31.50 -57.07
N ARG A 76 21.96 -31.14 -58.05
CA ARG A 76 21.03 -30.00 -57.93
C ARG A 76 19.89 -30.32 -56.98
N GLU A 77 19.34 -31.52 -57.04
CA GLU A 77 18.29 -31.98 -56.12
C GLU A 77 18.80 -32.03 -54.68
N GLU A 78 19.99 -32.59 -54.44
CA GLU A 78 20.62 -32.60 -53.10
C GLU A 78 20.87 -31.18 -52.57
N LYS A 79 21.28 -30.24 -53.43
CA LYS A 79 21.46 -28.83 -53.05
C LYS A 79 20.14 -28.16 -52.69
N LEU A 80 19.07 -28.46 -53.43
CA LEU A 80 17.74 -27.94 -53.14
C LEU A 80 17.19 -28.54 -51.84
N GLU A 81 17.39 -29.83 -51.60
CA GLU A 81 16.96 -30.50 -50.38
C GLU A 81 17.72 -29.98 -49.15
N LYS A 82 19.04 -29.83 -49.24
CA LYS A 82 19.84 -29.20 -48.17
C LYS A 82 19.38 -27.78 -47.87
N LYS A 83 19.09 -26.98 -48.91
CA LYS A 83 18.58 -25.62 -48.73
C LYS A 83 17.21 -25.60 -48.05
N LYS A 84 16.29 -26.50 -48.43
CA LYS A 84 14.98 -26.65 -47.79
C LYS A 84 15.10 -27.05 -46.32
N LEU A 85 15.98 -28.00 -46.01
CA LEU A 85 16.25 -28.41 -44.62
C LEU A 85 16.84 -27.28 -43.77
N GLU A 86 17.72 -26.47 -44.35
CA GLU A 86 18.31 -25.31 -43.68
C GLU A 86 17.27 -24.21 -43.44
N GLU A 87 16.41 -23.90 -44.43
CA GLU A 87 15.29 -22.97 -44.28
C GLU A 87 14.29 -23.46 -43.23
N GLU A 88 13.94 -24.75 -43.22
CA GLU A 88 13.03 -25.32 -42.23
C GLU A 88 13.63 -25.25 -40.81
N ARG A 89 14.93 -25.54 -40.67
CA ARG A 89 15.62 -25.43 -39.38
C ARG A 89 15.65 -23.98 -38.89
N ALA A 90 15.95 -23.03 -39.77
CA ALA A 90 15.94 -21.61 -39.44
C ALA A 90 14.53 -21.14 -39.03
N GLU A 91 13.47 -21.62 -39.70
CA GLU A 91 12.09 -21.30 -39.35
C GLU A 91 11.71 -21.87 -37.98
N ARG A 92 12.08 -23.12 -37.68
CA ARG A 92 11.85 -23.73 -36.35
C ARG A 92 12.57 -22.97 -35.25
N GLU A 93 13.83 -22.61 -35.45
CA GLU A 93 14.60 -21.82 -34.46
C GLU A 93 13.99 -20.43 -34.26
N ALA A 94 13.52 -19.78 -35.33
CA ALA A 94 12.83 -18.48 -35.23
C ALA A 94 11.52 -18.60 -34.43
N LYS A 95 10.72 -19.64 -34.68
CA LYS A 95 9.48 -19.91 -33.91
C LYS A 95 9.78 -20.17 -32.44
N GLU A 96 10.77 -21.00 -32.13
CA GLU A 96 11.15 -21.30 -30.74
C GLU A 96 11.64 -20.05 -30.00
N ARG A 97 12.45 -19.20 -30.64
CA ARG A 97 12.89 -17.92 -30.07
C ARG A 97 11.71 -16.98 -29.82
N ALA A 98 10.77 -16.89 -30.76
CA ALA A 98 9.58 -16.07 -30.61
C ALA A 98 8.68 -16.57 -29.46
N GLU A 99 8.52 -17.88 -29.31
CA GLU A 99 7.77 -18.48 -28.20
C GLU A 99 8.43 -18.20 -26.85
N LYS A 100 9.73 -18.43 -26.72
CA LYS A 100 10.50 -18.11 -25.50
C LYS A 100 10.35 -16.64 -25.11
N ALA A 101 10.47 -15.73 -26.08
CA ALA A 101 10.30 -14.30 -25.84
C ALA A 101 8.88 -13.94 -25.39
N ARG A 102 7.84 -14.62 -25.89
CA ARG A 102 6.46 -14.43 -25.43
C ARG A 102 6.27 -14.93 -24.00
N ILE A 103 6.79 -16.11 -23.67
CA ILE A 103 6.71 -16.68 -22.32
C ILE A 103 7.44 -15.78 -21.32
N GLU A 104 8.62 -15.27 -21.67
CA GLU A 104 9.39 -14.38 -20.80
C GLU A 104 8.64 -13.06 -20.54
N LYS A 105 8.02 -12.46 -21.58
CA LYS A 105 7.16 -11.29 -21.42
C LYS A 105 5.96 -11.57 -20.52
N GLU A 106 5.29 -12.70 -20.69
CA GLU A 106 4.14 -13.08 -19.86
C GLU A 106 4.54 -13.28 -18.40
N LEU A 107 5.68 -13.92 -18.14
CA LEU A 107 6.22 -14.10 -16.79
C LEU A 107 6.60 -12.76 -16.15
N ALA A 108 7.19 -11.83 -16.92
CA ALA A 108 7.50 -10.49 -16.45
C ALA A 108 6.22 -9.72 -16.09
N GLU A 109 5.19 -9.80 -16.93
CA GLU A 109 3.89 -9.16 -16.67
C GLU A 109 3.20 -9.75 -15.44
N LYS A 110 3.18 -11.08 -15.30
CA LYS A 110 2.65 -11.77 -14.11
C LYS A 110 3.36 -11.34 -12.83
N LYS A 111 4.70 -11.30 -12.84
CA LYS A 111 5.50 -10.82 -11.69
C LYS A 111 5.22 -9.35 -11.36
N ALA A 112 5.03 -8.50 -12.38
CA ALA A 112 4.68 -7.10 -12.18
C ALA A 112 3.29 -6.95 -11.54
N LYS A 113 2.29 -7.70 -12.02
CA LYS A 113 0.93 -7.73 -11.45
C LYS A 113 0.95 -8.23 -10.00
N GLU A 114 1.65 -9.32 -9.71
CA GLU A 114 1.76 -9.86 -8.35
C GLU A 114 2.41 -8.86 -7.38
N ARG A 115 3.47 -8.17 -7.81
CA ARG A 115 4.10 -7.10 -7.01
C ARG A 115 3.15 -5.94 -6.76
N ALA A 116 2.41 -5.52 -7.78
CA ALA A 116 1.43 -4.45 -7.65
C ALA A 116 0.28 -4.83 -6.68
N GLU A 117 -0.19 -6.06 -6.76
CA GLU A 117 -1.23 -6.59 -5.87
C GLU A 117 -0.74 -6.66 -4.42
N LYS A 118 0.46 -7.22 -4.17
CA LYS A 118 1.08 -7.25 -2.83
C LYS A 118 1.21 -5.84 -2.25
N ALA A 119 1.67 -4.88 -3.05
CA ALA A 119 1.78 -3.48 -2.62
C ALA A 119 0.41 -2.85 -2.28
N ARG A 120 -0.66 -3.19 -3.01
CA ARG A 120 -2.01 -2.73 -2.69
C ARG A 120 -2.52 -3.33 -1.38
N ILE A 121 -2.34 -4.64 -1.19
CA ILE A 121 -2.73 -5.33 0.04
C ILE A 121 -1.99 -4.76 1.26
N GLU A 122 -0.68 -4.52 1.13
CA GLU A 122 0.12 -3.94 2.20
C GLU A 122 -0.35 -2.53 2.59
N LYS A 123 -0.65 -1.68 1.60
CA LYS A 123 -1.25 -0.36 1.82
C LYS A 123 -2.60 -0.45 2.52
N GLU A 124 -3.47 -1.36 2.09
CA GLU A 124 -4.80 -1.55 2.69
C GLU A 124 -4.69 -2.02 4.15
N LEU A 125 -3.77 -2.95 4.44
CA LEU A 125 -3.51 -3.41 5.81
C LEU A 125 -2.95 -2.28 6.69
N ALA A 126 -2.05 -1.45 6.17
CA ALA A 126 -1.54 -0.29 6.88
C ALA A 126 -2.65 0.72 7.20
N GLU A 127 -3.53 1.01 6.22
CA GLU A 127 -4.67 1.90 6.41
C GLU A 127 -5.68 1.35 7.43
N LYS A 128 -6.02 0.05 7.36
CA LYS A 128 -6.89 -0.60 8.35
C LYS A 128 -6.32 -0.51 9.76
N LYS A 129 -5.02 -0.80 9.93
CA LYS A 129 -4.34 -0.68 11.24
C LYS A 129 -4.33 0.76 11.75
N ALA A 130 -4.16 1.74 10.87
CA ALA A 130 -4.21 3.15 11.26
C ALA A 130 -5.63 3.57 11.70
N LYS A 131 -6.66 3.15 10.97
CA LYS A 131 -8.07 3.39 11.33
C LYS A 131 -8.43 2.75 12.67
N GLU A 132 -8.04 1.48 12.88
CA GLU A 132 -8.30 0.76 14.13
C GLU A 132 -7.64 1.44 15.33
N LYS A 133 -6.38 1.90 15.19
CA LYS A 133 -5.70 2.66 16.24
C LYS A 133 -6.42 3.98 16.56
N ALA A 134 -6.82 4.73 15.53
CA ALA A 134 -7.53 5.98 15.71
C ALA A 134 -8.91 5.78 16.37
N GLU A 135 -9.61 4.69 16.04
CA GLU A 135 -10.88 4.34 16.67
C GLU A 135 -10.70 3.96 18.14
N LYS A 136 -9.71 3.12 18.46
CA LYS A 136 -9.38 2.77 19.85
C LYS A 136 -9.06 4.01 20.69
N GLU A 137 -8.26 4.93 20.16
CA GLU A 137 -7.92 6.17 20.86
C GLU A 137 -9.15 7.06 21.10
N LYS A 138 -10.08 7.13 20.14
CA LYS A 138 -11.35 7.87 20.31
C LYS A 138 -12.21 7.25 21.41
N ILE A 139 -12.36 5.93 21.42
CA ILE A 139 -13.13 5.21 22.44
C ILE A 139 -12.51 5.42 23.82
N GLU A 140 -11.19 5.35 23.93
CA GLU A 140 -10.48 5.56 25.20
C GLU A 140 -10.68 7.00 25.72
N LYS A 141 -10.59 8.01 24.85
CA LYS A 141 -10.88 9.41 25.20
C LYS A 141 -12.32 9.59 25.67
N GLU A 142 -13.29 9.00 24.96
CA GLU A 142 -14.70 9.09 25.33
C GLU A 142 -14.99 8.45 26.69
N LEU A 143 -14.38 7.29 26.96
CA LEU A 143 -14.49 6.62 28.27
C LEU A 143 -13.85 7.44 29.39
N ALA A 144 -12.70 8.06 29.14
CA ALA A 144 -12.06 8.95 30.11
C ALA A 144 -12.93 10.18 30.41
N GLU A 145 -13.52 10.80 29.37
CA GLU A 145 -14.42 11.93 29.53
C GLU A 145 -15.70 11.56 30.30
N LYS A 146 -16.32 10.41 29.98
CA LYS A 146 -17.48 9.89 30.71
C LYS A 146 -17.16 9.68 32.19
N LYS A 147 -16.03 9.04 32.51
CA LYS A 147 -15.59 8.84 33.90
C LYS A 147 -15.33 10.17 34.62
N ALA A 148 -14.77 11.16 33.93
CA ALA A 148 -14.55 12.48 34.51
C ALA A 148 -15.86 13.20 34.83
N LYS A 149 -16.84 13.16 33.90
CA LYS A 149 -18.18 13.71 34.11
C LYS A 149 -18.90 13.04 35.27
N GLU A 150 -18.87 11.70 35.34
CA GLU A 150 -19.50 10.95 36.43
C GLU A 150 -18.88 11.30 37.80
N ARG A 151 -17.55 11.43 37.87
CA ARG A 151 -16.87 11.87 39.11
C ARG A 151 -17.26 13.29 39.51
N ALA A 152 -17.34 14.20 38.56
CA ALA A 152 -17.75 15.59 38.81
C ALA A 152 -19.20 15.66 39.29
N GLU A 153 -20.09 14.86 38.71
CA GLU A 153 -21.50 14.77 39.12
C GLU A 153 -21.63 14.20 40.54
N LYS A 154 -20.95 13.09 40.85
CA LYS A 154 -20.92 12.53 42.21
C LYS A 154 -20.45 13.55 43.25
N ALA A 155 -19.37 14.29 42.94
CA ALA A 155 -18.87 15.33 43.83
C ALA A 155 -19.86 16.49 44.01
N ARG A 156 -20.62 16.87 42.98
CA ARG A 156 -21.70 17.88 43.10
C ARG A 156 -22.84 17.38 44.00
N ILE A 157 -23.28 16.14 43.80
CA ILE A 157 -24.36 15.53 44.61
C ILE A 157 -23.92 15.45 46.08
N GLU A 158 -22.69 15.03 46.35
CA GLU A 158 -22.17 14.95 47.71
C GLU A 158 -22.11 16.31 48.40
N LYS A 159 -21.64 17.35 47.67
CA LYS A 159 -21.67 18.74 48.18
C LYS A 159 -23.09 19.21 48.47
N GLU A 160 -24.04 18.96 47.57
CA GLU A 160 -25.44 19.36 47.75
C GLU A 160 -26.06 18.65 48.97
N LEU A 161 -25.78 17.36 49.17
CA LEU A 161 -26.25 16.63 50.35
C LEU A 161 -25.63 17.16 51.64
N ALA A 162 -24.34 17.50 51.63
CA ALA A 162 -23.67 18.11 52.78
C ALA A 162 -24.29 19.47 53.12
N GLU A 163 -24.56 20.30 52.11
CA GLU A 163 -25.19 21.61 52.29
C GLU A 163 -26.62 21.49 52.81
N LYS A 164 -27.43 20.56 52.28
CA LYS A 164 -28.78 20.29 52.78
C LYS A 164 -28.77 19.86 54.25
N LYS A 165 -27.86 18.94 54.63
CA LYS A 165 -27.70 18.52 56.02
C LYS A 165 -27.27 19.67 56.94
N ALA A 166 -26.39 20.55 56.47
CA ALA A 166 -25.97 21.73 57.23
C ALA A 166 -27.13 22.71 57.42
N LYS A 167 -27.89 23.01 56.36
CA LYS A 167 -29.09 23.87 56.42
C LYS A 167 -30.14 23.30 57.37
N GLU A 168 -30.41 22.00 57.32
CA GLU A 168 -31.36 21.34 58.21
C GLU A 168 -30.94 21.43 59.69
N LYS A 169 -29.64 21.27 59.99
CA LYS A 169 -29.12 21.43 61.36
C LYS A 169 -29.31 22.87 61.87
N VAL A 170 -28.97 23.86 61.04
CA VAL A 170 -29.14 25.28 61.39
C VAL A 170 -30.62 25.61 61.60
N GLU A 171 -31.51 25.10 60.76
CA GLU A 171 -32.95 25.31 60.91
C GLU A 171 -33.50 24.67 62.19
N LYS A 172 -33.07 23.44 62.52
CA LYS A 172 -33.43 22.77 63.78
C LYS A 172 -32.95 23.56 64.99
N GLU A 173 -31.70 24.03 64.97
CA GLU A 173 -31.15 24.83 66.06
C GLU A 173 -31.91 26.16 66.21
N ARG A 174 -32.23 26.84 65.10
CA ARG A 174 -33.03 28.06 65.11
C ARG A 174 -34.41 27.83 65.72
N LYS A 175 -35.11 26.76 65.32
CA LYS A 175 -36.42 26.40 65.88
C LYS A 175 -36.32 26.10 67.38
N ALA A 176 -35.30 25.36 67.82
CA ALA A 176 -35.09 25.07 69.24
C ALA A 176 -34.80 26.35 70.05
N ARG A 177 -33.96 27.25 69.53
CA ARG A 177 -33.70 28.55 70.15
C ARG A 177 -34.97 29.39 70.24
N GLU A 178 -35.75 29.47 69.16
CA GLU A 178 -37.01 30.21 69.13
C GLU A 178 -38.02 29.67 70.16
N GLN A 179 -38.14 28.35 70.30
CA GLN A 179 -38.96 27.74 71.34
C GLN A 179 -38.47 28.10 72.74
N SER A 180 -37.16 28.00 73.00
CA SER A 180 -36.60 28.37 74.30
C SER A 180 -36.83 29.84 74.68
N ILE A 181 -36.76 30.75 73.69
CA ILE A 181 -37.05 32.17 73.90
C ILE A 181 -38.54 32.37 74.21
N LYS A 182 -39.45 31.72 73.47
CA LYS A 182 -40.89 31.79 73.74
C LYS A 182 -41.24 31.29 75.14
N GLU A 183 -40.65 30.17 75.57
CA GLU A 183 -40.83 29.64 76.92
C GLU A 183 -40.27 30.58 77.99
N ALA A 184 -39.09 31.20 77.75
CA ALA A 184 -38.50 32.17 78.66
C ALA A 184 -39.38 33.43 78.78
N ASP A 185 -39.88 33.94 77.65
CA ASP A 185 -40.79 35.09 77.61
C ASP A 185 -42.11 34.78 78.35
N GLU A 186 -42.66 33.59 78.19
CA GLU A 186 -43.88 33.17 78.91
C GLU A 186 -43.63 33.08 80.43
N LYS A 187 -42.51 32.49 80.85
CA LYS A 187 -42.10 32.46 82.26
C LYS A 187 -41.91 33.87 82.82
N PHE A 188 -41.26 34.75 82.07
CA PHE A 188 -41.06 36.15 82.48
C PHE A 188 -42.39 36.90 82.63
N ARG A 189 -43.34 36.70 81.71
CA ARG A 189 -44.70 37.26 81.82
C ARG A 189 -45.44 36.76 83.06
N LYS A 190 -45.33 35.46 83.37
CA LYS A 190 -45.92 34.88 84.58
C LYS A 190 -45.34 35.51 85.85
N ILE A 191 -44.01 35.55 85.97
CA ILE A 191 -43.32 36.16 87.12
C ILE A 191 -43.71 37.64 87.27
N THR A 192 -43.73 38.41 86.19
CA THR A 192 -44.11 39.84 86.26
C THR A 192 -45.57 40.01 86.64
N SER A 193 -46.48 39.16 86.17
CA SER A 193 -47.89 39.18 86.59
C SER A 193 -48.07 38.82 88.08
N GLU A 194 -47.34 37.82 88.58
CA GLU A 194 -47.34 37.43 90.00
C GLU A 194 -46.80 38.56 90.88
N GLN A 195 -45.70 39.20 90.49
CA GLN A 195 -45.16 40.38 91.19
C GLN A 195 -46.15 41.55 91.20
N GLN A 196 -46.88 41.78 90.12
CA GLN A 196 -47.93 42.81 90.08
C GLN A 196 -49.06 42.50 91.07
N ILE A 197 -49.50 41.24 91.15
CA ILE A 197 -50.52 40.79 92.11
C ILE A 197 -50.01 40.96 93.55
N GLU A 198 -48.78 40.53 93.84
CA GLU A 198 -48.16 40.67 95.16
C GLU A 198 -48.05 42.16 95.57
N ASN A 199 -47.61 43.01 94.64
CA ASN A 199 -47.54 44.45 94.86
C ASN A 199 -48.93 45.06 95.14
N GLN A 200 -49.98 44.63 94.43
CA GLN A 200 -51.35 45.07 94.71
C GLN A 200 -51.81 44.62 96.10
N TYR A 201 -51.48 43.39 96.51
CA TYR A 201 -51.81 42.87 97.83
C TYR A 201 -51.09 43.64 98.95
N LYS A 202 -49.78 43.91 98.79
CA LYS A 202 -49.00 44.77 99.70
C LYS A 202 -49.61 46.17 99.81
N LYS A 203 -50.00 46.78 98.67
CA LYS A 203 -50.66 48.09 98.65
C LYS A 203 -51.97 48.12 99.43
N LYS A 204 -52.80 47.06 99.32
CA LYS A 204 -54.09 46.93 100.04
C LYS A 204 -53.90 46.69 101.54
N LYS A 205 -52.83 46.03 101.95
CA LYS A 205 -52.48 45.77 103.37
C LYS A 205 -51.82 46.95 104.08
N ARG A 206 -51.64 48.10 103.41
CA ARG A 206 -51.01 49.25 104.05
C ARG A 206 -51.86 49.77 105.21
N ILE A 207 -51.28 49.80 106.40
CA ILE A 207 -51.89 50.28 107.64
C ILE A 207 -51.34 51.68 107.92
N ILE A 208 -52.23 52.64 108.18
CA ILE A 208 -51.82 53.99 108.59
C ILE A 208 -51.54 53.94 110.09
N CYS A 209 -50.33 54.34 110.51
CA CYS A 209 -49.99 54.45 111.92
C CYS A 209 -50.89 55.51 112.59
N PRO A 210 -51.62 55.17 113.67
CA PRO A 210 -52.51 56.12 114.33
C PRO A 210 -51.75 57.26 115.06
N ILE A 211 -50.46 57.08 115.36
CA ILE A 211 -49.67 58.07 116.12
C ILE A 211 -49.04 59.12 115.20
N CYS A 212 -48.35 58.69 114.14
CA CYS A 212 -47.58 59.60 113.27
C CYS A 212 -48.12 59.72 111.84
N GLY A 213 -49.21 59.02 111.52
CA GLY A 213 -49.84 59.05 110.19
C GLY A 213 -49.03 58.36 109.08
N SER A 214 -47.88 57.74 109.38
CA SER A 214 -47.08 57.06 108.35
C SER A 214 -47.79 55.82 107.83
N LEU A 215 -47.79 55.61 106.52
CA LEU A 215 -48.22 54.37 105.88
C LEU A 215 -47.16 53.27 106.10
N ASN A 216 -47.53 52.21 106.81
CA ASN A 216 -46.74 50.98 106.94
C ASN A 216 -47.32 49.90 106.04
N ASP A 217 -46.50 48.95 105.59
CA ASP A 217 -46.81 47.89 104.63
C ASP A 217 -47.60 46.70 105.21
N GLY A 218 -48.00 46.77 106.49
CA GLY A 218 -48.86 45.78 107.16
C GLY A 218 -48.20 44.43 107.46
N THR A 219 -46.91 44.30 107.16
CA THR A 219 -46.05 43.15 107.46
C THR A 219 -45.40 43.25 108.84
N HIS A 220 -45.24 44.46 109.36
CA HIS A 220 -44.68 44.75 110.67
C HIS A 220 -45.78 45.06 111.70
N SER A 221 -45.65 44.51 112.90
CA SER A 221 -46.53 44.83 114.04
C SER A 221 -46.22 46.17 114.71
N VAL A 222 -45.19 46.89 114.23
CA VAL A 222 -44.66 48.12 114.81
C VAL A 222 -44.41 49.13 113.69
N CYS A 223 -44.68 50.41 113.94
CA CYS A 223 -44.47 51.49 112.99
C CYS A 223 -42.98 51.68 112.69
N THR A 224 -42.60 51.65 111.42
CA THR A 224 -41.22 51.83 110.98
C THR A 224 -40.64 53.23 111.25
N LYS A 225 -41.49 54.23 111.48
CA LYS A 225 -41.07 55.63 111.70
C LYS A 225 -41.01 56.04 113.17
N CYS A 226 -41.97 55.63 113.99
CA CYS A 226 -42.04 55.99 115.40
C CYS A 226 -41.97 54.80 116.37
N HIS A 227 -41.79 53.58 115.87
CA HIS A 227 -41.71 52.34 116.64
C HIS A 227 -42.90 52.06 117.57
N SER A 228 -44.06 52.66 117.32
CA SER A 228 -45.28 52.35 118.08
C SER A 228 -45.98 51.10 117.56
N SER A 229 -46.72 50.39 118.41
CA SER A 229 -47.50 49.23 117.97
C SER A 229 -48.56 49.65 116.92
N LEU A 230 -48.78 48.78 115.92
CA LEU A 230 -49.75 48.94 114.84
C LEU A 230 -50.98 48.03 114.99
N GLY A 231 -51.06 47.29 116.11
CA GLY A 231 -52.18 46.42 116.49
C GLY A 231 -53.09 47.06 117.53
#